data_AF-A0A914JKM3-F1
#
_entry.id   AF-A0A914JKM3-F1
#
_cell.length_a   1.000
_cell.length_b   1.000
_cell.length_c   1.000
_cell.angle_alpha   90.00
_cell.angle_beta   90.00
_cell.angle_gamma   90.00
#
_symmetry.space_group_name_H-M   'P 1'
#
loop_
_entity.id
_entity.type
_entity.pdbx_description
1 polymer ?
#
loop_
_entity_poly.entity_id
_entity_poly.type
_entity_poly.pdbx_seq_one_letter_code
_entity_poly.pdbx_strand_id
1 'polypeptide(L)'
;MAEEVAEKIPNPDDSGLLHDRDIQQAIEDADRAKQREEEIKNKSRWRRIKETMVEWGILSSCHGVPHMAQAHSLLAVIVWIIILGTCSVIFLYLFADTLKQYLAFEKLVQLEMDLEEMTFPSVTICNINPYKLSAIKLNTQLEALLTVYDKVVNGYDVNKQAKKIHINHPI
;
A
#
# COMPACT_ATOMS: atom_id res chain seq x y z
N MET A 1 10.07 -50.69 87.67
CA MET A 1 11.36 -50.95 86.99
C MET A 1 11.22 -50.31 85.62
N ALA A 2 11.48 -49.00 85.57
CA ALA A 2 12.78 -48.44 85.24
C ALA A 2 12.99 -48.53 83.73
N GLU A 3 12.52 -47.45 83.11
CA GLU A 3 12.87 -46.87 81.82
C GLU A 3 14.33 -47.14 81.44
N GLU A 4 14.54 -47.69 80.23
CA GLU A 4 15.82 -47.58 79.53
C GLU A 4 15.51 -47.17 78.08
N VAL A 5 15.15 -45.89 77.93
CA VAL A 5 15.28 -45.19 76.66
C VAL A 5 16.79 -45.08 76.42
N ALA A 6 17.31 -45.85 75.47
CA ALA A 6 18.69 -45.72 75.01
C ALA A 6 18.84 -44.35 74.33
N GLU A 7 19.12 -43.33 75.14
CA GLU A 7 19.51 -42.01 74.69
C GLU A 7 20.88 -42.13 74.02
N LYS A 8 20.85 -42.13 72.69
CA LYS A 8 22.07 -42.14 71.88
C LYS A 8 22.72 -40.77 72.06
N ILE A 9 23.81 -40.72 72.82
CA ILE A 9 24.60 -39.51 73.08
C ILE A 9 24.92 -38.82 71.73
N PRO A 10 24.57 -37.54 71.52
CA PRO A 10 24.91 -36.83 70.29
C PRO A 10 26.42 -36.69 70.17
N ASN A 11 26.97 -37.13 69.05
CA ASN A 11 28.38 -36.91 68.69
C ASN A 11 28.60 -35.40 68.51
N PRO A 12 29.64 -34.76 69.07
CA PRO A 12 29.87 -33.30 68.99
C PRO A 12 30.01 -32.71 67.56
N ASP A 13 30.09 -33.57 66.54
CA ASP A 13 30.05 -33.23 65.11
C ASP A 13 28.59 -32.98 64.61
N ASP A 14 27.60 -33.64 65.19
CA ASP A 14 26.21 -33.70 64.69
C ASP A 14 25.42 -32.39 64.92
N SER A 15 25.84 -31.55 65.88
CA SER A 15 25.20 -30.25 66.14
C SER A 15 25.39 -29.25 65.00
N GLY A 16 26.49 -29.34 64.24
CA GLY A 16 26.71 -28.51 63.05
C GLY A 16 25.86 -28.97 61.87
N LEU A 17 25.78 -30.29 61.67
CA LEU A 17 25.04 -30.91 60.58
C LEU A 17 23.51 -30.73 60.70
N LEU A 18 23.00 -30.69 61.93
CA LEU A 18 21.58 -30.42 62.20
C LEU A 18 21.23 -28.94 61.93
N HIS A 19 22.10 -28.01 62.32
CA HIS A 19 21.94 -26.58 62.08
C HIS A 19 21.96 -26.20 60.59
N ASP A 20 22.84 -26.82 59.79
CA ASP A 20 22.91 -26.56 58.34
C ASP A 20 21.64 -27.01 57.60
N ARG A 21 20.99 -28.10 58.03
CA ARG A 21 19.71 -28.55 57.45
C ARG A 21 18.57 -27.60 57.78
N ASP A 22 18.52 -27.11 59.01
CA ASP A 22 17.50 -26.13 59.44
C ASP A 22 17.66 -24.81 58.67
N ILE A 23 18.91 -24.36 58.44
CA ILE A 23 19.21 -23.18 57.62
C ILE A 23 18.80 -23.40 56.16
N GLN A 24 19.15 -24.53 55.56
CA GLN A 24 18.78 -24.88 54.18
C GLN A 24 17.25 -24.89 54.00
N GLN A 25 16.52 -25.46 54.96
CA GLN A 25 15.07 -25.53 54.93
C GLN A 25 14.43 -24.13 55.05
N ALA A 26 14.97 -23.27 55.91
CA ALA A 26 14.49 -21.90 56.07
C ALA A 26 14.69 -21.04 54.80
N ILE A 27 15.80 -21.23 54.07
CA ILE A 27 16.05 -20.54 52.80
C ILE A 27 15.04 -20.98 51.74
N GLU A 28 14.80 -22.29 51.61
CA GLU A 28 13.87 -22.82 50.64
C GLU A 28 12.42 -22.36 50.92
N ASP A 29 12.03 -22.25 52.19
CA ASP A 29 10.75 -21.69 52.60
C ASP A 29 10.63 -20.20 52.28
N ALA A 30 11.70 -19.42 52.49
CA ALA A 30 11.74 -18.00 52.13
C ALA A 30 11.63 -17.78 50.61
N ASP A 31 12.28 -18.63 49.81
CA ASP A 31 12.19 -18.56 48.35
C ASP A 31 10.81 -18.97 47.84
N ARG A 32 10.19 -20.02 48.40
CA ARG A 32 8.80 -20.40 48.11
C ARG A 32 7.80 -19.30 48.50
N ALA A 33 8.05 -18.56 49.58
CA ALA A 33 7.20 -17.44 49.98
C ALA A 33 7.30 -16.28 48.98
N LYS A 34 8.51 -15.89 48.57
CA LYS A 34 8.73 -14.87 47.53
C LYS A 34 8.07 -15.24 46.21
N GLN A 35 8.22 -16.49 45.77
CA GLN A 35 7.59 -16.97 44.53
C GLN A 35 6.06 -16.85 44.59
N ARG A 36 5.42 -17.22 45.70
CA ARG A 36 3.97 -17.08 45.87
C ARG A 36 3.51 -15.62 45.86
N GLU A 37 4.26 -14.72 46.49
CA GLU A 37 3.96 -13.28 46.44
C GLU A 37 4.06 -12.72 45.01
N GLU A 38 5.08 -13.12 44.25
CA GLU A 38 5.23 -12.74 42.84
C GLU A 38 4.11 -13.30 41.96
N GLU A 39 3.70 -14.55 42.17
CA GLU A 39 2.56 -15.16 41.46
C GLU A 39 1.24 -14.45 41.77
N ILE A 40 0.97 -14.14 43.04
CA ILE A 40 -0.22 -13.38 43.46
C ILE A 40 -0.20 -11.98 42.84
N LYS A 41 0.96 -11.32 42.85
CA LYS A 41 1.15 -10.00 42.21
C LYS A 41 0.95 -10.09 40.70
N ASN A 42 1.47 -11.12 40.04
CA ASN A 42 1.31 -11.32 38.61
C ASN A 42 -0.16 -11.58 38.24
N LYS A 43 -0.83 -12.48 38.95
CA LYS A 43 -2.25 -12.80 38.77
C LYS A 43 -3.14 -11.57 38.99
N SER A 44 -2.84 -10.76 40.00
CA SER A 44 -3.57 -9.50 40.25
C SER A 44 -3.32 -8.46 39.14
N ARG A 45 -2.09 -8.32 38.63
CA ARG A 45 -1.81 -7.45 37.47
C ARG A 45 -2.56 -7.90 36.23
N TRP A 46 -2.54 -9.19 35.89
CA TRP A 46 -3.27 -9.73 34.73
C TRP A 46 -4.78 -9.50 34.83
N ARG A 47 -5.36 -9.68 36.03
CA ARG A 47 -6.77 -9.39 36.26
C ARG A 47 -7.09 -7.92 36.00
N ARG A 48 -6.30 -7.00 36.55
CA ARG A 48 -6.47 -5.55 36.34
C ARG A 48 -6.35 -5.17 34.87
N ILE A 49 -5.36 -5.70 34.17
CA ILE A 49 -5.18 -5.45 32.73
C ILE A 49 -6.39 -5.96 31.94
N LYS A 50 -6.89 -7.15 32.25
CA LYS A 50 -8.10 -7.69 31.60
C LYS A 50 -9.32 -6.82 31.84
N GLU A 51 -9.55 -6.39 33.08
CA GLU A 51 -10.65 -5.49 33.44
C GLU A 51 -10.56 -4.18 32.65
N THR A 52 -9.39 -3.53 32.63
CA THR A 52 -9.16 -2.30 31.86
C THR A 52 -9.36 -2.51 30.36
N MET A 53 -8.92 -3.64 29.80
CA MET A 53 -9.10 -3.94 28.38
C MET A 53 -10.56 -4.17 28.01
N VAL A 54 -11.35 -4.82 28.86
CA VAL A 54 -12.78 -5.02 28.63
C VAL A 54 -13.53 -3.68 28.73
N GLU A 55 -13.23 -2.86 29.74
CA GLU A 55 -13.82 -1.53 29.92
C GLU A 55 -13.53 -0.64 28.70
N TRP A 56 -12.27 -0.58 28.26
CA TRP A 56 -11.89 0.13 27.05
C TRP A 56 -12.59 -0.43 25.81
N GLY A 57 -12.67 -1.75 25.68
CA GLY A 57 -13.29 -2.41 24.53
C GLY A 57 -14.77 -2.09 24.39
N ILE A 58 -15.49 -1.95 25.50
CA ILE A 58 -16.90 -1.53 25.52
C ILE A 58 -17.07 -0.07 25.11
N LEU A 59 -16.12 0.80 25.47
CA LEU A 59 -16.14 2.24 25.15
C LEU A 59 -15.56 2.58 23.78
N SER A 60 -14.99 1.60 23.07
CA SER A 60 -14.33 1.82 21.79
C SER A 60 -15.32 2.24 20.71
N SER A 61 -14.92 3.23 19.90
CA SER A 61 -15.69 3.66 18.71
C SER A 61 -15.60 2.67 17.54
N CYS A 62 -14.69 1.68 17.61
CA CYS A 62 -14.61 0.60 16.64
C CYS A 62 -15.79 -0.34 16.83
N HIS A 63 -16.82 -0.25 15.99
CA HIS A 63 -18.11 -0.93 16.17
C HIS A 63 -18.02 -2.45 16.43
N GLY A 64 -17.00 -3.15 15.93
CA GLY A 64 -16.80 -4.58 16.19
C GLY A 64 -16.15 -4.94 17.54
N VAL A 65 -15.48 -3.98 18.20
CA VAL A 65 -14.74 -4.19 19.45
C VAL A 65 -15.66 -4.32 20.68
N PRO A 66 -16.72 -3.50 20.83
CA PRO A 66 -17.70 -3.68 21.91
C PRO A 66 -18.41 -5.05 21.84
N HIS A 67 -18.74 -5.53 20.64
CA HIS A 67 -19.36 -6.85 20.46
C HIS A 67 -18.43 -8.00 20.88
N MET A 68 -17.13 -7.86 20.63
CA MET A 68 -16.12 -8.82 21.10
C MET A 68 -15.95 -8.76 22.62
N ALA A 69 -15.95 -7.56 23.23
CA ALA A 69 -15.79 -7.36 24.67
C ALA A 69 -17.01 -7.81 25.51
N GLN A 70 -18.21 -7.76 24.94
CA GLN A 70 -19.46 -8.18 25.58
C GLN A 70 -19.82 -9.65 25.35
N ALA A 71 -19.08 -10.37 24.49
CA ALA A 71 -19.39 -11.75 24.17
C ALA A 71 -19.09 -12.69 25.35
N HIS A 72 -20.11 -13.41 25.82
CA HIS A 72 -19.99 -14.39 26.91
C HIS A 72 -19.51 -15.77 26.45
N SER A 73 -19.62 -16.08 25.15
CA SER A 73 -19.20 -17.36 24.59
C SER A 73 -17.90 -17.24 23.79
N LEU A 74 -16.99 -18.20 23.96
CA LEU A 74 -15.71 -18.24 23.24
C LEU A 74 -15.90 -18.31 21.73
N LEU A 75 -16.93 -19.02 21.25
CA LEU A 75 -17.25 -19.09 19.83
C LEU A 75 -17.67 -17.73 19.27
N ALA A 76 -18.48 -16.96 19.99
CA ALA A 76 -18.86 -15.62 19.55
C ALA A 76 -17.65 -14.69 19.49
N VAL A 77 -16.72 -14.77 20.46
CA VAL A 77 -15.47 -14.01 20.44
C VAL A 77 -14.65 -14.36 19.19
N ILE A 78 -14.48 -15.64 18.87
CA ILE A 78 -13.73 -16.09 17.68
C ILE A 78 -14.37 -15.55 16.40
N VAL A 79 -15.70 -15.62 16.28
CA VAL A 79 -16.42 -15.08 15.11
C VAL A 79 -16.17 -13.58 14.96
N TRP A 80 -16.26 -12.81 16.04
CA TRP A 80 -16.00 -11.36 15.99
C TRP A 80 -14.54 -11.02 15.67
N ILE A 81 -13.58 -11.82 16.15
CA ILE A 81 -12.16 -11.68 15.77
C ILE A 81 -11.97 -11.91 14.28
N ILE A 82 -12.59 -12.96 13.71
CA ILE A 82 -12.49 -13.27 12.28
C ILE A 82 -13.10 -12.14 11.45
N ILE A 83 -14.29 -11.66 11.83
CA ILE A 83 -14.97 -10.56 11.12
C ILE A 83 -14.12 -9.29 11.17
N LEU A 84 -13.68 -8.87 12.36
CA LEU A 84 -12.87 -7.67 12.55
C LEU A 84 -11.53 -7.78 11.80
N GLY A 85 -10.88 -8.95 11.87
CA GLY A 85 -9.65 -9.23 11.15
C GLY A 85 -9.83 -9.16 9.63
N THR A 86 -10.89 -9.76 9.11
CA THR A 86 -11.20 -9.74 7.67
C THR A 86 -11.47 -8.32 7.19
N CYS A 87 -12.30 -7.56 7.92
CA CYS A 87 -12.56 -6.15 7.62
C CYS A 87 -11.28 -5.31 7.66
N SER A 88 -10.39 -5.56 8.62
CA SER A 88 -9.11 -4.84 8.72
C SER A 88 -8.20 -5.11 7.51
N VAL A 89 -8.08 -6.37 7.07
CA VAL A 89 -7.29 -6.73 5.88
C VAL A 89 -7.84 -6.08 4.62
N ILE A 90 -9.16 -6.16 4.41
CA ILE A 90 -9.84 -5.55 3.25
C ILE A 90 -9.66 -4.03 3.26
N PHE A 91 -9.82 -3.40 4.43
CA PHE A 91 -9.62 -1.96 4.59
C PHE A 91 -8.19 -1.54 4.23
N LEU A 92 -7.17 -2.26 4.71
CA LEU A 92 -5.77 -1.96 4.38
C LEU A 92 -5.48 -2.12 2.90
N TYR A 93 -6.04 -3.14 2.26
CA TYR A 93 -5.92 -3.34 0.82
C TYR A 93 -6.54 -2.17 0.04
N LEU A 94 -7.80 -1.84 0.33
CA LEU A 94 -8.52 -0.74 -0.32
C LEU A 94 -7.85 0.62 -0.08
N PHE A 95 -7.39 0.86 1.14
CA PHE A 95 -6.66 2.07 1.50
C PHE A 95 -5.36 2.20 0.72
N ALA A 96 -4.57 1.13 0.63
CA ALA A 96 -3.33 1.13 -0.14
C ALA A 96 -3.58 1.33 -1.64
N ASP A 97 -4.62 0.72 -2.20
CA ASP A 97 -5.00 0.90 -3.60
C ASP A 97 -5.46 2.33 -3.90
N THR A 98 -6.34 2.87 -3.06
CA THR A 98 -6.82 4.25 -3.16
C THR A 98 -5.66 5.25 -3.01
N LEU A 99 -4.72 4.99 -2.10
CA LEU A 99 -3.54 5.82 -1.90
C LEU A 99 -2.65 5.82 -3.15
N LYS A 100 -2.47 4.67 -3.82
CA LYS A 100 -1.74 4.60 -5.09
C LYS A 100 -2.45 5.41 -6.18
N GLN A 101 -3.77 5.27 -6.31
CA GLN A 101 -4.55 6.04 -7.29
C GLN A 101 -4.45 7.55 -7.02
N TYR A 102 -4.52 7.97 -5.76
CA TYR A 102 -4.36 9.37 -5.37
C TYR A 102 -2.97 9.91 -5.76
N LEU A 103 -1.91 9.15 -5.48
CA LEU A 103 -0.53 9.52 -5.83
C LEU A 103 -0.21 9.38 -7.32
N ALA A 104 -1.09 8.79 -8.13
CA ALA A 104 -0.94 8.73 -9.58
C ALA A 104 -1.30 10.05 -10.27
N PHE A 105 -1.93 11.01 -9.55
CA PHE A 105 -2.31 12.33 -10.06
C PHE A 105 -3.05 12.28 -11.40
N GLU A 106 -3.98 11.34 -11.55
CA GLU A 106 -4.76 11.19 -12.77
C GLU A 106 -5.67 12.40 -12.98
N LYS A 107 -5.62 12.98 -14.18
CA LYS A 107 -6.44 14.15 -14.55
C LYS A 107 -7.65 13.68 -15.36
N LEU A 108 -8.84 13.92 -14.80
CA LEU A 108 -10.10 13.73 -15.53
C LEU A 108 -10.43 15.04 -16.25
N VAL A 109 -10.39 15.02 -17.57
CA VAL A 109 -10.85 16.17 -18.39
C VAL A 109 -12.32 15.94 -18.70
N GLN A 110 -13.19 16.76 -18.12
CA GLN A 110 -14.61 16.79 -18.48
C GLN A 110 -14.78 17.76 -19.65
N LEU A 111 -15.25 17.25 -20.78
CA LEU A 111 -15.56 18.05 -21.96
C LEU A 111 -17.03 18.44 -21.89
N GLU A 112 -17.29 19.67 -21.45
CA GLU A 112 -18.62 20.27 -21.55
C GLU A 112 -18.70 21.03 -22.89
N MET A 113 -19.73 20.74 -23.67
CA MET A 113 -20.00 21.43 -24.93
C MET A 113 -21.06 22.49 -24.68
N ASP A 114 -20.64 23.64 -24.17
CA ASP A 114 -21.52 24.80 -24.07
C ASP A 114 -21.59 25.54 -25.41
N LEU A 115 -22.81 25.92 -25.79
CA LEU A 115 -23.04 26.86 -26.89
C LEU A 115 -22.88 28.29 -26.37
N GLU A 116 -21.63 28.71 -26.15
CA GLU A 116 -21.31 30.13 -25.96
C GLU A 116 -21.08 30.83 -27.31
N GLU A 117 -21.33 32.13 -27.34
CA GLU A 117 -20.97 32.99 -28.46
C GLU A 117 -19.44 33.03 -28.60
N MET A 118 -18.90 32.15 -29.44
CA MET A 118 -17.47 32.01 -29.67
C MET A 118 -16.92 33.12 -30.56
N THR A 119 -15.76 33.67 -30.19
CA THR A 119 -15.07 34.65 -31.05
C THR A 119 -14.69 34.02 -32.39
N PHE A 120 -14.91 34.75 -33.48
CA PHE A 120 -14.55 34.28 -34.81
C PHE A 120 -13.02 34.09 -34.89
N PRO A 121 -12.51 32.90 -35.26
CA PRO A 121 -11.08 32.66 -35.29
C PRO A 121 -10.42 33.47 -36.40
N SER A 122 -9.10 33.68 -36.29
CA SER A 122 -8.33 34.24 -37.40
C SER A 122 -8.29 33.23 -38.54
N VAL A 123 -9.00 33.52 -39.63
CA VAL A 123 -8.94 32.73 -40.85
C VAL A 123 -7.82 33.29 -41.73
N THR A 124 -6.74 32.52 -41.86
CA THR A 124 -5.67 32.83 -42.80
C THR A 124 -5.86 31.99 -44.06
N ILE A 125 -6.14 32.66 -45.18
CA ILE A 125 -6.23 32.01 -46.50
C ILE A 125 -4.92 32.25 -47.24
N CYS A 126 -4.22 31.18 -47.56
CA CYS A 126 -3.01 31.22 -48.38
C CYS A 126 -3.32 30.73 -49.79
N ASN A 127 -2.71 31.37 -50.79
CA ASN A 127 -2.67 30.79 -52.13
C ASN A 127 -1.80 29.52 -52.10
N ILE A 128 -2.30 28.43 -52.66
CA ILE A 128 -1.53 27.17 -52.79
C ILE A 128 -0.28 27.41 -53.65
N ASN A 129 -0.35 28.35 -54.58
CA ASN A 129 0.81 28.76 -55.34
C ASN A 129 1.70 29.70 -54.50
N PRO A 130 2.93 29.27 -54.12
CA PRO A 130 3.85 30.07 -53.32
C PRO A 130 4.46 31.25 -54.09
N TYR A 131 4.37 31.28 -55.42
CA TYR A 131 5.05 32.29 -56.24
C TYR A 131 4.17 32.88 -57.33
N LYS A 132 4.20 34.21 -57.46
CA LYS A 132 3.54 34.92 -58.57
C LYS A 132 4.47 34.95 -59.79
N LEU A 133 4.09 34.29 -60.89
CA LEU A 133 4.89 34.26 -62.12
C LEU A 133 5.29 35.65 -62.62
N SER A 134 4.40 36.63 -62.51
CA SER A 134 4.70 38.02 -62.91
C SER A 134 5.77 38.69 -62.03
N ALA A 135 5.87 38.31 -60.75
CA ALA A 135 6.89 38.83 -59.83
C ALA A 135 8.25 38.12 -60.04
N ILE A 136 8.22 36.86 -60.48
CA ILE A 136 9.43 36.11 -60.85
C ILE A 136 10.08 36.72 -62.09
N LYS A 137 9.31 37.03 -63.12
CA LYS A 137 9.80 37.65 -64.38
C LYS A 137 10.40 39.05 -64.18
N LEU A 138 10.13 39.72 -63.07
CA LEU A 138 10.74 41.01 -62.75
C LEU A 138 12.19 40.85 -62.27
N ASN A 139 12.55 39.68 -61.74
CA ASN A 139 13.89 39.38 -61.24
C ASN A 139 14.59 38.43 -62.21
N THR A 140 15.57 38.95 -62.96
CA THR A 140 16.30 38.21 -64.00
C THR A 140 16.95 36.91 -63.50
N GLN A 141 17.43 36.89 -62.25
CA GLN A 141 17.99 35.69 -61.62
C GLN A 141 16.94 34.61 -61.36
N LEU A 142 15.74 35.00 -60.93
CA LEU A 142 14.67 34.07 -60.58
C LEU A 142 13.97 33.53 -61.83
N GLU A 143 13.87 34.35 -62.88
CA GLU A 143 13.38 33.94 -64.20
C GLU A 143 14.29 32.87 -64.83
N ALA A 144 15.60 33.08 -64.84
CA ALA A 144 16.55 32.11 -65.37
C ALA A 144 16.47 30.75 -64.65
N LEU A 145 16.33 30.77 -63.32
CA LEU A 145 16.13 29.57 -62.51
C LEU A 145 14.83 28.86 -62.87
N LEU A 146 13.72 29.61 -63.04
CA LEU A 146 12.43 29.05 -63.43
C LEU A 146 12.49 28.39 -64.82
N THR A 147 13.18 29.01 -65.79
CA THR A 147 13.35 28.45 -67.14
C THR A 147 14.14 27.14 -67.13
N VAL A 148 15.21 27.05 -66.33
CA VAL A 148 16.00 25.81 -66.21
C VAL A 148 15.17 24.73 -65.52
N TYR A 149 14.46 25.08 -64.43
CA TYR A 149 13.60 24.15 -63.72
C TYR A 149 12.46 23.63 -64.60
N ASP A 150 11.76 24.50 -65.34
CA ASP A 150 10.69 24.13 -66.26
C ASP A 150 11.17 23.21 -67.38
N LYS A 151 12.35 23.49 -67.95
CA LYS A 151 12.97 22.64 -68.97
C LYS A 151 13.31 21.24 -68.45
N VAL A 152 13.77 21.14 -67.19
CA VAL A 152 14.07 19.84 -66.56
C VAL A 152 12.77 19.09 -66.23
N VAL A 153 11.76 19.77 -65.68
CA VAL A 153 10.48 19.16 -65.30
C VAL A 153 9.66 18.74 -66.51
N ASN A 154 9.47 19.62 -67.49
CA ASN A 154 8.75 19.29 -68.72
C ASN A 154 9.56 18.31 -69.58
N GLY A 155 10.90 18.38 -69.56
CA GLY A 155 11.79 17.38 -70.15
C GLY A 155 11.72 16.01 -69.47
N TYR A 156 11.33 15.98 -68.19
CA TYR A 156 11.07 14.76 -67.43
C TYR A 156 9.66 14.18 -67.70
N ASP A 157 8.65 15.01 -67.94
CA ASP A 157 7.28 14.57 -68.27
C ASP A 157 7.21 13.85 -69.63
N VAL A 158 7.99 14.29 -70.63
CA VAL A 158 8.12 13.57 -71.92
C VAL A 158 8.62 12.13 -71.74
N ASN A 159 9.36 11.85 -70.66
CA ASN A 159 9.83 10.50 -70.33
C ASN A 159 8.86 9.69 -69.44
N LYS A 160 7.85 10.30 -68.83
CA LYS A 160 6.86 9.59 -67.99
C LYS A 160 5.63 9.11 -68.78
N GLN A 161 5.27 9.80 -69.88
CA GLN A 161 4.27 9.30 -70.84
C GLN A 161 4.72 7.99 -71.54
N ALA A 162 6.01 7.65 -71.50
CA ALA A 162 6.54 6.38 -71.98
C ALA A 162 6.33 5.19 -71.01
N LYS A 163 5.60 5.37 -69.90
CA LYS A 163 5.17 4.27 -69.01
C LYS A 163 3.66 4.19 -68.89
N LYS A 164 2.95 4.27 -70.02
CA LYS A 164 1.60 3.68 -70.14
C LYS A 164 1.78 2.17 -70.33
N ILE A 165 1.92 1.44 -69.22
CA ILE A 165 1.88 -0.02 -69.23
C ILE A 165 0.53 -0.42 -69.79
N HIS A 166 0.58 -1.15 -70.90
CA HIS A 166 -0.48 -2.01 -71.39
C HIS A 166 -1.03 -2.86 -70.23
N ILE A 167 -2.22 -2.53 -69.72
CA ILE A 167 -3.07 -3.50 -69.07
C ILE A 167 -4.19 -3.78 -70.07
N ASN A 168 -3.97 -4.82 -70.88
CA ASN A 168 -5.08 -5.50 -71.55
C ASN A 168 -5.94 -6.11 -70.45
N HIS A 169 -7.17 -5.61 -70.28
CA HIS A 169 -8.22 -6.38 -69.65
C HIS A 169 -9.07 -7.01 -70.76
N PRO A 170 -9.15 -8.35 -70.87
CA PRO A 170 -10.11 -8.98 -71.76
C PRO A 170 -11.54 -8.77 -71.22
N ILE A 171 -12.45 -8.64 -72.18
CA ILE A 171 -13.90 -8.52 -72.04
C ILE A 171 -14.46 -9.74 -71.29
#